data_AF-A0A1E1MAM8-F1
#
_entry.id   AF-A0A1E1MAM8-F1
#
_cell.length_a   1.000
_cell.length_b   1.000
_cell.length_c   1.000
_cell.angle_alpha   90.00
_cell.angle_beta   90.00
_cell.angle_gamma   90.00
#
_symmetry.space_group_name_H-M   'P 1'
#
loop_
_entity.id
_entity.type
_entity.pdbx_description
1 polymer ?
#
loop_
_entity_poly.entity_id
_entity_poly.type
_entity_poly.pdbx_seq_one_letter_code
_entity_poly.pdbx_strand_id
1 'polypeptide(L)'
;MSSPSPTPSRSSTPNPNTIPDSATHAPDIPLTLASSIILTSLPRSAASALQTALDFPNPKVAVHFKAVGSAPTLRKQVCSISSAQRFEVVVAYLRRVLKVGEGESVFLYVNSSFAPALDEVVGNLHKCFKDSKDQLIVTYSMTPAFG
;
A
#
# COMPACT_ATOMS: atom_id res chain seq x y z
N MET A 1 -46.66 -52.35 -28.62
CA MET A 1 -45.40 -53.11 -28.74
C MET A 1 -44.43 -52.20 -29.49
N SER A 2 -43.20 -51.88 -29.12
CA SER A 2 -42.39 -51.87 -27.89
C SER A 2 -41.13 -51.02 -28.25
N SER A 3 -40.59 -50.26 -27.30
CA SER A 3 -39.40 -49.35 -27.27
C SER A 3 -38.04 -50.01 -27.70
N PRO A 4 -36.80 -49.40 -27.63
CA PRO A 4 -36.34 -48.19 -26.87
C PRO A 4 -35.13 -47.31 -27.37
N SER A 5 -35.00 -46.09 -26.79
CA SER A 5 -33.85 -45.32 -26.16
C SER A 5 -32.41 -45.24 -26.78
N PRO A 6 -31.50 -44.27 -26.43
CA PRO A 6 -31.41 -43.48 -25.16
C PRO A 6 -31.02 -41.98 -25.20
N THR A 7 -31.23 -41.36 -24.02
CA THR A 7 -30.86 -40.04 -23.44
C THR A 7 -29.35 -39.93 -23.09
N PRO A 8 -28.74 -38.75 -22.74
CA PRO A 8 -29.05 -37.93 -21.54
C PRO A 8 -29.11 -36.41 -21.79
N SER A 9 -30.07 -35.65 -21.24
CA SER A 9 -30.20 -35.20 -19.84
C SER A 9 -29.04 -34.33 -19.33
N ARG A 10 -29.25 -33.00 -19.28
CA ARG A 10 -28.98 -32.21 -18.07
C ARG A 10 -29.68 -30.85 -18.14
N SER A 11 -30.86 -30.83 -17.52
CA SER A 11 -31.48 -29.65 -16.93
C SER A 11 -30.61 -29.15 -15.76
N SER A 12 -30.35 -27.85 -15.69
CA SER A 12 -29.94 -27.19 -14.45
C SER A 12 -30.77 -25.93 -14.27
N THR A 13 -31.74 -26.04 -13.35
CA THR A 13 -32.45 -24.95 -12.68
C THR A 13 -31.47 -23.94 -12.07
N PRO A 14 -31.76 -22.63 -12.10
CA PRO A 14 -30.92 -21.64 -11.43
C PRO A 14 -31.20 -21.65 -9.92
N ASN A 15 -30.15 -21.86 -9.13
CA ASN A 15 -30.17 -21.68 -7.67
C ASN A 15 -30.24 -20.18 -7.33
N PRO A 16 -31.16 -19.73 -6.45
CA PRO A 16 -31.32 -18.31 -6.12
C PRO A 16 -30.30 -17.75 -5.11
N ASN A 17 -29.27 -18.52 -4.74
CA ASN A 17 -28.26 -18.12 -3.73
C ASN A 17 -26.88 -17.80 -4.32
N THR A 18 -26.79 -17.46 -5.62
CA THR A 18 -25.51 -17.07 -6.23
C THR A 18 -25.36 -15.55 -6.16
N ILE A 19 -24.40 -15.09 -5.36
CA ILE A 19 -23.94 -13.69 -5.32
C ILE A 19 -23.51 -13.32 -6.76
N PRO A 20 -23.98 -12.21 -7.34
CA PRO A 20 -23.49 -11.78 -8.64
C PRO A 20 -22.01 -11.45 -8.49
N ASP A 21 -21.17 -12.25 -9.14
CA ASP A 21 -19.74 -12.02 -9.28
C ASP A 21 -19.55 -10.65 -9.93
N SER A 22 -19.16 -9.67 -9.12
CA SER A 22 -18.82 -8.32 -9.55
C SER A 22 -17.30 -8.23 -9.70
N ALA A 23 -16.68 -9.21 -10.36
CA ALA A 23 -15.48 -8.97 -11.15
C ALA A 23 -16.00 -8.62 -12.57
N THR A 24 -15.66 -7.52 -13.23
CA THR A 24 -14.37 -6.84 -13.30
C THR A 24 -14.66 -5.51 -13.99
N HIS A 25 -14.34 -4.39 -13.35
CA HIS A 25 -14.08 -3.16 -14.12
C HIS A 25 -12.79 -2.54 -13.60
N ALA A 26 -11.73 -3.34 -13.64
CA ALA A 26 -10.43 -2.76 -13.93
C ALA A 26 -10.52 -2.26 -15.37
N PRO A 27 -10.35 -0.96 -15.65
CA PRO A 27 -10.15 -0.56 -17.02
C PRO A 27 -8.81 -1.18 -17.44
N ASP A 28 -8.84 -2.25 -18.24
CA ASP A 28 -7.71 -2.67 -19.06
C ASP A 28 -7.43 -1.51 -20.02
N ILE A 29 -6.78 -0.46 -19.52
CA ILE A 29 -6.15 0.54 -20.36
C ILE A 29 -4.82 -0.12 -20.71
N PRO A 30 -4.69 -0.74 -21.90
CA PRO A 30 -3.36 -1.09 -22.34
C PRO A 30 -2.58 0.22 -22.33
N LEU A 31 -1.46 0.23 -21.59
CA LEU A 31 -0.48 1.33 -21.60
C LEU A 31 0.22 1.33 -22.96
N THR A 32 -0.57 1.56 -24.00
CA THR A 32 -0.12 1.79 -25.36
C THR A 32 0.41 3.21 -25.44
N LEU A 33 1.36 3.44 -26.33
CA LEU A 33 1.87 4.78 -26.60
C LEU A 33 0.75 5.75 -27.03
N ALA A 34 -0.35 5.25 -27.59
CA ALA A 34 -1.54 6.07 -27.90
C ALA A 34 -2.19 6.67 -26.65
N SER A 35 -2.18 5.97 -25.51
CA SER A 35 -2.69 6.48 -24.23
C SER A 35 -1.90 7.70 -23.73
N SER A 36 -0.60 7.81 -24.07
CA SER A 36 0.23 8.97 -23.74
C SER A 36 -0.23 10.26 -24.45
N ILE A 37 -0.71 10.14 -25.69
CA ILE A 37 -1.22 11.28 -26.46
C ILE A 37 -2.48 11.83 -25.80
N ILE A 38 -3.37 10.95 -25.32
CA ILE A 38 -4.62 11.31 -24.64
C ILE A 38 -4.33 12.02 -23.31
N LEU A 39 -3.33 11.55 -22.55
CA LEU A 39 -2.88 12.21 -21.31
C LEU A 39 -2.29 13.61 -21.58
N THR A 40 -1.63 13.81 -22.72
CA THR A 40 -1.04 15.11 -23.10
C THR A 40 -2.09 16.09 -23.60
N SER A 41 -3.18 15.61 -24.20
CA SER A 41 -4.29 16.44 -24.70
C SER A 41 -5.48 16.54 -23.72
N LEU A 42 -5.28 16.19 -22.44
CA LEU A 42 -6.35 16.12 -21.48
C LEU A 42 -6.92 17.53 -21.16
N PRO A 43 -8.25 17.69 -21.03
CA PRO A 43 -8.85 18.97 -20.64
C PRO A 43 -8.26 19.48 -19.31
N ARG A 44 -8.08 20.81 -19.19
CA ARG A 44 -7.44 21.45 -18.02
C ARG A 44 -8.05 21.01 -16.68
N SER A 45 -9.36 20.76 -16.63
CA SER A 45 -10.04 20.30 -15.42
C SER A 45 -9.61 18.90 -14.99
N ALA A 46 -9.44 17.97 -15.94
CA ALA A 46 -9.00 16.61 -15.65
C ALA A 46 -7.50 16.56 -15.34
N ALA A 47 -6.68 17.37 -16.02
CA ALA A 47 -5.26 17.52 -15.68
C ALA A 47 -5.05 18.09 -14.27
N SER A 48 -5.87 19.08 -13.88
CA SER A 48 -5.84 19.65 -12.53
C SER A 48 -6.29 18.65 -11.47
N ALA A 49 -7.34 17.86 -11.73
CA ALA A 49 -7.77 16.82 -10.80
C ALA A 49 -6.71 15.74 -10.56
N LEU A 50 -5.96 15.36 -11.60
CA LEU A 50 -4.82 14.43 -11.49
C LEU A 50 -3.68 15.03 -10.65
N GLN A 51 -3.36 16.32 -10.84
CA GLN A 51 -2.36 16.99 -10.01
C GLN A 51 -2.77 17.04 -8.54
N THR A 52 -4.04 17.33 -8.24
CA THR A 52 -4.57 17.30 -6.87
C THR A 52 -4.53 15.90 -6.26
N ALA A 53 -4.70 14.84 -7.06
CA ALA A 53 -4.62 13.47 -6.58
C ALA A 53 -3.19 13.06 -6.17
N LEU A 54 -2.18 13.67 -6.80
CA LEU A 54 -0.76 13.51 -6.48
C LEU A 54 -0.29 14.42 -5.34
N ASP A 55 -1.05 15.47 -5.04
CA ASP A 55 -0.73 16.40 -3.95
C ASP A 55 -1.07 15.79 -2.58
N PHE A 56 -0.21 16.08 -1.60
CA PHE A 56 -0.41 15.63 -0.23
C PHE A 56 -1.03 16.78 0.58
N PRO A 57 -2.27 16.64 1.08
CA PRO A 57 -2.96 17.72 1.78
C PRO A 57 -2.22 18.15 3.06
N ASN A 58 -1.40 17.25 3.63
CA ASN A 58 -0.53 17.53 4.75
C ASN A 58 0.94 17.50 4.30
N PRO A 59 1.68 18.61 4.39
CA PRO A 59 3.10 18.63 4.02
C PRO A 59 3.98 17.85 5.00
N LYS A 60 3.44 17.55 6.19
CA LYS A 60 4.08 16.76 7.24
C LYS A 60 3.13 15.67 7.71
N VAL A 61 3.67 14.47 7.85
CA VAL A 61 2.98 13.26 8.32
C VAL A 61 3.57 12.83 9.65
N ALA A 62 2.69 12.43 10.56
CA ALA A 62 3.09 11.92 11.87
C ALA A 62 3.43 10.44 11.77
N VAL A 63 4.67 10.09 12.08
CA VAL A 63 5.17 8.71 12.08
C VAL A 63 5.39 8.26 13.52
N HIS A 64 4.73 7.17 13.89
CA HIS A 64 4.83 6.54 15.20
C HIS A 64 5.76 5.32 15.10
N PHE A 65 6.95 5.45 15.65
CA PHE A 65 7.90 4.35 15.76
C PHE A 65 7.52 3.43 16.93
N LYS A 66 7.58 2.11 16.71
CA LYS A 66 7.32 1.11 17.75
C LYS A 66 8.45 0.08 17.78
N ALA A 67 9.13 -0.04 18.92
CA ALA A 67 10.11 -1.10 19.12
C ALA A 67 9.41 -2.47 19.19
N VAL A 68 9.97 -3.47 18.53
CA VAL A 68 9.55 -4.87 18.65
C VAL A 68 10.77 -5.76 18.91
N GLY A 69 10.55 -6.78 19.76
CA GLY A 69 11.58 -7.70 20.21
C GLY A 69 12.60 -7.01 21.12
N SER A 70 13.89 -7.26 20.86
CA SER A 70 14.99 -6.73 21.66
C SER A 70 15.51 -5.36 21.18
N ALA A 71 14.74 -4.64 20.35
CA ALA A 71 15.17 -3.35 19.83
C ALA A 71 15.10 -2.24 20.92
N PRO A 72 16.07 -1.31 20.96
CA PRO A 72 16.05 -0.21 21.93
C PRO A 72 14.90 0.77 21.69
N THR A 73 14.18 1.14 22.75
CA THR A 73 13.04 2.06 22.70
C THR A 73 13.49 3.52 22.50
N LEU A 74 12.95 4.20 21.49
CA LEU A 74 13.20 5.62 21.24
C LEU A 74 12.67 6.56 22.35
N ARG A 75 13.34 7.69 22.56
CA ARG A 75 12.85 8.74 23.48
C ARG A 75 11.60 9.46 22.96
N LYS A 76 11.52 9.67 21.65
CA LYS A 76 10.35 10.25 20.97
C LYS A 76 9.82 9.22 19.99
N GLN A 77 8.69 8.59 20.35
CA GLN A 77 8.06 7.59 19.48
C GLN A 77 7.37 8.24 18.28
N VAL A 78 6.86 9.47 18.43
CA VAL A 78 6.20 10.18 17.33
C VAL A 78 7.11 11.27 16.77
N CYS A 79 7.35 11.23 15.47
CA CYS A 79 8.11 12.26 14.74
C CYS A 79 7.32 12.73 13.53
N SER A 80 7.40 14.03 13.22
CA SER A 80 6.83 14.59 11.99
C SER A 80 7.86 14.57 10.87
N ILE A 81 7.52 13.89 9.77
CA ILE A 81 8.38 13.76 8.58
C ILE A 81 7.65 14.44 7.41
N SER A 82 8.40 15.03 6.47
CA SER A 82 7.77 15.61 5.29
C SER A 82 7.18 14.51 4.40
N SER A 83 5.95 14.73 3.89
CA SER A 83 5.23 13.75 3.07
C SER A 83 5.92 13.44 1.75
N ALA A 84 6.70 14.37 1.19
CA ALA A 84 7.45 14.19 -0.06
C ALA A 84 8.75 13.38 0.10
N GLN A 85 9.14 13.04 1.33
CA GLN A 85 10.36 12.26 1.58
C GLN A 85 10.16 10.79 1.26
N ARG A 86 11.26 10.12 0.90
CA ARG A 86 11.29 8.67 0.69
C ARG A 86 11.47 7.93 2.01
N PHE A 87 11.09 6.66 2.02
CA PHE A 87 11.22 5.80 3.20
C PHE A 87 12.68 5.54 3.60
N GLU A 88 13.62 5.60 2.66
CA GLU A 88 15.07 5.52 2.95
C GLU A 88 15.53 6.51 4.03
N VAL A 89 14.96 7.73 4.03
CA VAL A 89 15.30 8.78 4.99
C VAL A 89 14.82 8.41 6.38
N VAL A 90 13.69 7.71 6.48
CA VAL A 90 13.13 7.18 7.73
C VAL A 90 14.05 6.09 8.30
N VAL A 91 14.56 5.20 7.45
CA VAL A 91 15.51 4.15 7.84
C VAL A 91 16.83 4.76 8.31
N ALA A 92 17.37 5.72 7.56
CA ALA A 92 18.61 6.42 7.91
C ALA A 92 18.47 7.20 9.23
N TYR A 93 17.33 7.89 9.43
CA TYR A 93 17.02 8.57 10.68
C TYR A 93 17.02 7.59 11.85
N LEU A 94 16.34 6.45 11.70
CA LEU A 94 16.24 5.47 12.78
C LEU A 94 17.60 4.87 13.14
N ARG A 95 18.43 4.52 12.15
CA ARG A 95 19.81 4.06 12.36
C ARG A 95 20.64 5.07 13.14
N ARG A 96 20.53 6.35 12.81
CA ARG A 96 21.24 7.45 13.50
C ARG A 96 20.78 7.61 14.95
N VAL A 97 19.48 7.54 15.21
CA VAL A 97 18.93 7.75 16.56
C VAL A 97 19.22 6.55 17.47
N LEU A 98 19.13 5.33 16.94
CA LEU A 98 19.45 4.10 17.66
C LEU A 98 20.96 3.85 17.79
N LYS A 99 21.81 4.64 17.10
CA LYS A 99 23.27 4.48 17.05
C LYS A 99 23.69 3.08 16.58
N VAL A 100 23.01 2.59 15.56
CA VAL A 100 23.28 1.27 14.97
C VAL A 100 24.58 1.35 14.17
N GLY A 101 25.50 0.41 14.42
CA GLY A 101 26.77 0.33 13.69
C GLY A 101 26.60 -0.20 12.27
N GLU A 102 27.63 -0.06 11.42
CA GLU A 102 27.56 -0.48 10.01
C GLU A 102 27.33 -1.98 9.80
N GLY A 103 27.66 -2.82 10.79
CA GLY A 103 27.44 -4.27 10.73
C GLY A 103 26.05 -4.73 11.20
N GLU A 104 25.26 -3.84 11.79
CA GLU A 104 23.99 -4.19 12.42
C GLU A 104 22.82 -3.90 11.47
N SER A 105 21.88 -4.85 11.38
CA SER A 105 20.72 -4.73 10.50
C SER A 105 19.53 -4.14 11.26
N VAL A 106 18.75 -3.29 10.59
CA VAL A 106 17.48 -2.75 11.12
C VAL A 106 16.39 -3.05 10.13
N PHE A 107 15.36 -3.73 10.60
CA PHE A 107 14.17 -4.07 9.83
C PHE A 107 13.03 -3.15 10.25
N LEU A 108 12.36 -2.54 9.27
CA LEU A 108 11.24 -1.64 9.50
C LEU A 108 10.02 -2.19 8.79
N TYR A 109 8.89 -2.16 9.48
CA TYR A 109 7.62 -2.68 9.02
C TYR A 109 6.54 -1.62 9.23
N VAL A 110 5.67 -1.42 8.24
CA VAL A 110 4.48 -0.59 8.38
C VAL A 110 3.38 -1.44 9.01
N ASN A 111 2.75 -0.91 10.07
CA ASN A 111 1.68 -1.57 10.82
C ASN A 111 2.01 -3.01 11.28
N SER A 112 3.29 -3.35 11.45
CA SER A 112 3.77 -4.71 11.77
C SER A 112 3.34 -5.78 10.76
N SER A 113 3.12 -5.40 9.50
CA SER A 113 2.62 -6.31 8.46
C SER A 113 3.61 -6.51 7.32
N PHE A 114 4.14 -5.42 6.75
CA PHE A 114 5.00 -5.50 5.58
C PHE A 114 6.17 -4.51 5.67
N ALA A 115 7.27 -4.81 5.00
CA ALA A 115 8.40 -3.91 4.86
C ALA A 115 8.26 -3.11 3.55
N PRO A 116 8.06 -1.78 3.60
CA PRO A 116 7.98 -0.97 2.38
C PRO A 116 9.33 -0.88 1.67
N ALA A 117 9.32 -0.62 0.37
CA ALA A 117 10.54 -0.35 -0.37
C ALA A 117 11.15 1.01 0.02
N LEU A 118 12.46 1.16 -0.16
CA LEU A 118 13.20 2.35 0.30
C LEU A 118 12.84 3.61 -0.51
N ASP A 119 12.41 3.43 -1.76
CA ASP A 119 11.98 4.46 -2.69
C ASP A 119 10.52 4.88 -2.50
N GLU A 120 9.75 4.20 -1.65
CA GLU A 120 8.37 4.56 -1.35
C GLU A 120 8.27 5.94 -0.69
N VAL A 121 7.23 6.68 -1.08
CA VAL A 121 6.98 8.03 -0.56
C VAL A 121 6.21 7.93 0.76
N VAL A 122 6.71 8.57 1.82
CA VAL A 122 6.10 8.49 3.16
C VAL A 122 4.66 9.03 3.16
N GLY A 123 4.37 10.05 2.33
CA GLY A 123 3.02 10.56 2.12
C GLY A 123 2.04 9.51 1.59
N ASN A 124 2.46 8.67 0.64
CA ASN A 124 1.64 7.57 0.12
C ASN A 124 1.37 6.52 1.20
N LEU A 125 2.42 6.14 1.94
CA LEU A 125 2.31 5.19 3.04
C LEU A 125 1.36 5.69 4.13
N HIS A 126 1.43 6.98 4.49
CA HIS A 126 0.51 7.58 5.45
C HIS A 126 -0.93 7.61 4.92
N LYS A 127 -1.15 8.00 3.66
CA LYS A 127 -2.48 8.04 3.05
C LYS A 127 -3.16 6.66 3.05
N CYS A 128 -2.41 5.61 2.76
CA CYS A 128 -2.94 4.25 2.64
C CYS A 128 -2.99 3.47 3.97
N PHE A 129 -2.06 3.73 4.89
CA PHE A 129 -1.83 2.88 6.08
C PHE A 129 -1.83 3.64 7.42
N LYS A 130 -2.36 4.88 7.46
CA LYS A 130 -2.54 5.60 8.73
C LYS A 130 -3.51 4.88 9.66
N ASP A 131 -3.22 4.97 10.95
CA ASP A 131 -4.10 4.53 12.03
C ASP A 131 -5.27 5.51 12.24
N SER A 132 -6.23 5.14 13.09
CA SER A 132 -7.35 5.97 13.55
C SER A 132 -6.93 7.32 14.18
N LYS A 133 -5.65 7.44 14.55
CA LYS A 133 -5.05 8.67 15.10
C LYS A 133 -4.34 9.54 14.05
N ASP A 134 -4.53 9.25 12.76
CA ASP A 134 -3.82 9.89 11.64
C ASP A 134 -2.28 9.77 11.74
N GLN A 135 -1.79 8.66 12.26
CA GLN A 135 -0.35 8.37 12.39
C GLN A 135 0.03 7.14 11.55
N LEU A 136 1.17 7.18 10.89
CA LEU A 136 1.77 6.02 10.24
C LEU A 136 2.57 5.23 11.27
N ILE A 137 2.17 3.99 11.58
CA ILE A 137 2.88 3.15 12.55
C ILE A 137 4.02 2.43 11.83
N VAL A 138 5.25 2.69 12.29
CA VAL A 138 6.47 2.06 11.79
C VAL A 138 7.09 1.24 12.93
N THR A 139 6.91 -0.06 12.84
CA THR A 139 7.50 -1.03 13.75
C THR A 139 8.95 -1.30 13.34
N TYR A 140 9.87 -1.36 14.28
CA TYR A 140 11.27 -1.69 13.99
C TYR A 140 11.82 -2.79 14.90
N SER A 141 12.73 -3.59 14.33
CA SER A 141 13.41 -4.68 15.02
C SER A 141 14.86 -4.84 14.51
N MET A 142 15.76 -5.36 15.36
CA MET A 142 17.14 -5.70 14.96
C MET A 142 17.22 -7.04 14.23
N THR A 143 16.29 -7.95 14.55
CA THR A 143 16.13 -9.24 13.88
C THR A 143 14.87 -9.21 13.02
N PRO A 144 14.80 -10.00 11.93
CA PRO A 144 13.56 -10.15 11.18
C PRO A 144 12.49 -10.76 12.11
N ALA A 145 11.38 -10.04 12.29
CA ALA A 145 10.34 -10.40 13.26
C ALA A 145 9.05 -10.89 12.59
N PHE A 146 8.85 -10.54 11.31
CA PHE A 146 7.68 -10.90 10.52
C PHE A 146 8.17 -11.40 9.17
N GLY A 147 7.93 -12.68 8.90
CA GLY A 147 8.37 -13.45 7.72
C GLY A 147 7.80 -14.85 7.78
#